data_AF-A0A8T6ND72-F1
#
_entry.id   AF-A0A8T6ND72-F1
#
_cell.length_a   1.000
_cell.length_b   1.000
_cell.length_c   1.000
_cell.angle_alpha   90.00
_cell.angle_beta   90.00
_cell.angle_gamma   90.00
#
_symmetry.space_group_name_H-M   'P 1'
#
loop_
_entity.id
_entity.type
_entity.pdbx_description
1 polymer ?
#
loop_
_entity_poly.entity_id
_entity_poly.type
_entity_poly.pdbx_seq_one_letter_code
_entity_poly.pdbx_strand_id
1 'polypeptide(L)'
;MDDIVGDLLNLRGVRLFEPLSSIDIVGFRCLGIAEKIPELEEEASSSVHVWHVPKAILPVGIAEAERWLVDAPSGAHWILSEREFEERAKQILSSKMKIELWSPEVLSRWIGEAVLRGDLVAQIPNQIPSAKEIQDRGPNYRKEKMVILSPIINLDEWCIQRGIEYVDAKPILLQSRIWEINGALVSPDGVREEGSWRVLEDPWANRLETHESEQNLPNIPNLRLINAKDNQWLSDDDLRV
;
A
#
# COMPACT_ATOMS: atom_id res chain seq x y z
N MET A 1 -3.37 1.38 13.06
CA MET A 1 -2.57 2.32 13.88
C MET A 1 -3.48 3.36 14.50
N ASP A 2 -4.56 3.71 13.80
CA ASP A 2 -5.53 4.73 14.17
C ASP A 2 -6.22 4.40 15.52
N ASP A 3 -6.56 3.13 15.75
CA ASP A 3 -7.06 2.64 17.06
C ASP A 3 -6.00 2.81 18.17
N ILE A 4 -4.71 2.62 17.87
CA ILE A 4 -3.60 2.78 18.82
C ILE A 4 -3.40 4.26 19.15
N VAL A 5 -3.49 5.15 18.16
CA VAL A 5 -3.39 6.60 18.37
C VAL A 5 -4.58 7.07 19.22
N GLY A 6 -5.79 6.60 18.94
CA GLY A 6 -6.98 6.85 19.76
C GLY A 6 -6.84 6.32 21.19
N ASP A 7 -6.35 5.10 21.37
CA ASP A 7 -6.11 4.49 22.69
C ASP A 7 -5.04 5.23 23.49
N LEU A 8 -3.96 5.67 22.84
CA LEU A 8 -2.90 6.48 23.47
C LEU A 8 -3.42 7.85 23.90
N LEU A 9 -4.30 8.47 23.12
CA LEU A 9 -4.97 9.71 23.50
C LEU A 9 -5.84 9.50 24.76
N ASN A 10 -6.62 8.42 24.80
CA ASN A 10 -7.43 8.05 25.96
C ASN A 10 -6.58 7.83 27.22
N LEU A 11 -5.42 7.19 27.11
CA LEU A 11 -4.49 6.98 28.23
C LEU A 11 -3.96 8.30 28.82
N ARG A 12 -3.87 9.36 28.02
CA ARG A 12 -3.49 10.71 28.46
C ARG A 12 -4.67 11.53 29.00
N GLY A 13 -5.86 10.92 29.10
CA GLY A 13 -7.08 11.59 29.54
C GLY A 13 -7.79 12.40 28.44
N VAL A 14 -7.37 12.27 27.18
CA VAL A 14 -8.05 12.90 26.03
C VAL A 14 -9.14 11.94 25.56
N ARG A 15 -10.39 12.23 25.94
CA ARG A 15 -11.55 11.46 25.47
C ARG A 15 -12.02 11.98 24.13
N LEU A 16 -12.08 11.09 23.15
CA LEU A 16 -12.62 11.38 21.83
C LEU A 16 -14.11 11.04 21.79
N PHE A 17 -14.91 11.99 21.35
CA PHE A 17 -16.32 11.80 21.02
C PHE A 17 -16.46 11.59 19.52
N GLU A 18 -17.36 10.70 19.11
CA GLU A 18 -17.67 10.53 17.70
C GLU A 18 -18.25 11.84 17.13
N PRO A 19 -17.78 12.28 15.96
CA PRO A 19 -18.35 13.45 15.32
C PRO A 19 -19.78 13.14 14.88
N LEU A 20 -20.67 14.13 14.97
CA LEU A 20 -22.10 14.02 14.62
C LEU A 20 -22.33 13.57 13.15
N SER A 21 -21.32 13.71 12.29
CA SER A 21 -21.32 13.23 10.91
C SER A 21 -19.96 12.60 10.57
N SER A 22 -19.96 11.54 9.77
CA SER A 22 -18.73 10.97 9.22
C SER A 22 -18.06 11.99 8.29
N ILE A 23 -16.95 12.58 8.72
CA ILE A 23 -16.14 13.48 7.89
C ILE A 23 -15.02 12.65 7.26
N ASP A 24 -15.16 12.39 5.96
CA ASP A 24 -14.15 11.67 5.18
C ASP A 24 -13.42 12.65 4.27
N ILE A 25 -12.20 13.02 4.66
CA ILE A 25 -11.31 13.87 3.87
C ILE A 25 -10.12 13.01 3.46
N VAL A 26 -9.92 12.82 2.17
CA VAL A 26 -8.84 11.97 1.67
C VAL A 26 -7.49 12.48 2.20
N GLY A 27 -6.72 11.59 2.82
CA GLY A 27 -5.42 11.88 3.45
C GLY A 27 -5.49 12.35 4.90
N PHE A 28 -6.68 12.69 5.41
CA PHE A 28 -6.89 13.14 6.79
C PHE A 28 -8.07 12.40 7.41
N ARG A 29 -7.78 11.45 8.31
CA ARG A 29 -8.82 10.72 9.02
C ARG A 29 -9.25 11.47 10.27
N CYS A 30 -10.53 11.78 10.41
CA CYS A 30 -11.06 12.30 11.67
C CYS A 30 -11.10 11.18 12.71
N LEU A 31 -10.37 11.33 13.83
CA LEU A 31 -10.42 10.40 14.96
C LEU A 31 -11.59 10.73 15.91
N GLY A 32 -12.02 11.99 15.93
CA GLY A 32 -13.12 12.46 16.76
C GLY A 32 -12.89 13.85 17.30
N ILE A 33 -13.66 14.20 18.32
CA ILE A 33 -13.65 15.51 18.96
C ILE A 33 -13.20 15.37 20.41
N ALA A 34 -12.22 16.16 20.83
CA ALA A 34 -11.73 16.21 22.21
C ALA A 34 -12.19 17.49 22.91
N GLU A 35 -12.61 17.41 24.18
CA GLU A 35 -12.98 18.58 24.99
C GLU A 35 -11.77 19.41 25.45
N LYS A 36 -10.59 18.80 25.56
CA LYS A 36 -9.35 19.46 25.98
C LYS A 36 -8.12 18.73 25.46
N ILE A 37 -7.12 19.48 25.03
CA ILE A 37 -5.79 18.97 24.67
C ILE A 37 -4.77 19.67 25.57
N PRO A 38 -3.85 18.95 26.23
CA PRO A 38 -2.86 19.54 27.14
C PRO A 38 -1.93 20.58 26.47
N GLU A 39 -1.64 20.40 25.17
CA GLU A 39 -0.72 21.23 24.38
C GLU A 39 -1.33 22.53 23.85
N LEU A 40 -2.65 22.60 23.74
CA LEU A 40 -3.35 23.81 23.35
C LEU A 40 -3.63 24.63 24.61
N GLU A 41 -2.71 25.53 24.96
CA GLU A 41 -2.91 26.47 26.07
C GLU A 41 -4.13 27.36 25.81
N GLU A 42 -5.05 27.32 26.77
CA GLU A 42 -6.11 28.28 27.09
C GLU A 42 -7.09 28.71 25.98
N GLU A 43 -8.19 27.97 25.87
CA GLU A 43 -9.56 28.52 25.91
C GLU A 43 -10.52 27.38 26.31
N ALA A 44 -10.94 27.40 27.57
CA ALA A 44 -11.57 26.30 28.32
C ALA A 44 -12.99 25.87 27.86
N SER A 45 -13.30 25.91 26.58
CA SER A 45 -14.62 25.49 26.06
C SER A 45 -14.66 25.10 24.58
N SER A 46 -13.54 25.16 23.83
CA SER A 46 -13.58 24.85 22.40
C SER A 46 -13.24 23.39 22.15
N SER A 47 -14.22 22.62 21.72
CA SER A 47 -14.05 21.26 21.23
C SER A 47 -13.04 21.23 20.08
N VAL A 48 -12.02 20.37 20.18
CA VAL A 48 -10.95 20.27 19.19
C VAL A 48 -11.14 19.03 18.34
N HIS A 49 -11.14 19.19 17.02
CA HIS A 49 -11.20 18.06 16.09
C HIS A 49 -9.82 17.44 15.98
N VAL A 50 -9.72 16.14 16.26
CA VAL A 50 -8.47 15.39 16.19
C VAL A 50 -8.41 14.63 14.87
N TRP A 51 -7.31 14.81 14.16
CA TRP A 51 -7.06 14.23 12.84
C TRP A 51 -5.81 13.38 12.88
N HIS A 52 -5.83 12.30 12.12
CA HIS A 52 -4.67 11.46 11.88
C HIS A 52 -4.34 11.47 10.40
N VAL A 53 -3.08 11.76 10.09
CA VAL A 53 -2.52 11.67 8.75
C VAL A 53 -1.67 10.40 8.69
N PRO A 54 -2.15 9.35 8.01
CA PRO A 54 -1.49 8.05 8.00
C PRO A 54 -0.21 8.09 7.17
N LYS A 55 0.67 7.12 7.43
CA LYS A 55 1.92 6.95 6.68
C LYS A 55 1.65 6.80 5.17
N ALA A 56 2.41 7.55 4.38
CA ALA A 56 2.50 7.40 2.93
C ALA A 56 3.93 7.67 2.44
N ILE A 57 4.17 7.44 1.14
CA ILE A 57 5.50 7.61 0.53
C ILE A 57 5.85 9.10 0.38
N LEU A 58 4.87 9.94 0.08
CA LEU A 58 5.07 11.37 -0.19
C LEU A 58 4.76 12.23 1.05
N PRO A 59 5.42 13.39 1.23
CA PRO A 59 5.00 14.37 2.23
C PRO A 59 3.61 14.92 1.92
N VAL A 60 2.93 15.49 2.90
CA VAL A 60 1.63 16.16 2.72
C VAL A 60 1.83 17.41 1.88
N GLY A 61 1.20 17.40 0.71
CA GLY A 61 1.32 18.49 -0.26
C GLY A 61 0.32 19.61 -0.06
N ILE A 62 0.53 20.71 -0.81
CA ILE A 62 -0.35 21.90 -0.79
C ILE A 62 -1.80 21.53 -1.12
N ALA A 63 -2.03 20.73 -2.18
CA ALA A 63 -3.37 20.37 -2.62
C ALA A 63 -4.15 19.56 -1.56
N GLU A 64 -3.46 18.68 -0.80
CA GLU A 64 -4.07 17.95 0.31
C GLU A 64 -4.47 18.90 1.45
N ALA A 65 -3.60 19.84 1.80
CA ALA A 65 -3.86 20.85 2.83
C ALA A 65 -4.99 21.81 2.43
N GLU A 66 -5.03 22.26 1.17
CA GLU A 66 -6.10 23.11 0.65
C GLU A 66 -7.45 22.40 0.66
N ARG A 67 -7.51 21.15 0.19
CA ARG A 67 -8.73 20.35 0.25
C ARG A 67 -9.20 20.18 1.70
N TRP A 68 -8.28 19.86 2.61
CA TRP A 68 -8.63 19.72 4.02
C TRP A 68 -9.19 21.02 4.59
N LEU A 69 -8.62 22.19 4.28
CA LEU A 69 -9.14 23.48 4.74
C LEU A 69 -10.54 23.82 4.24
N VAL A 70 -10.92 23.31 3.06
CA VAL A 70 -12.26 23.52 2.49
C VAL A 70 -13.30 22.65 3.19
N ASP A 71 -12.96 21.39 3.43
CA ASP A 71 -13.88 20.38 3.95
C ASP A 71 -13.86 20.27 5.48
N ALA A 72 -12.85 20.80 6.15
CA ALA A 72 -12.72 20.75 7.60
C ALA A 72 -13.83 21.57 8.29
N PRO A 73 -14.41 21.04 9.38
CA PRO A 73 -15.40 21.78 10.17
C PRO A 73 -14.75 23.03 10.78
N SER A 74 -15.55 24.02 11.13
CA SER A 74 -15.03 25.19 11.85
C SER A 74 -14.61 24.81 13.28
N GLY A 75 -13.50 25.36 13.75
CA GLY A 75 -13.06 25.20 15.14
C GLY A 75 -11.55 25.12 15.30
N ALA A 76 -11.13 24.57 16.43
CA ALA A 76 -9.75 24.19 16.65
C ALA A 76 -9.50 22.78 16.09
N HIS A 77 -8.29 22.55 15.60
CA HIS A 77 -7.89 21.29 15.03
C HIS A 77 -6.55 20.84 15.59
N TRP A 78 -6.41 19.54 15.77
CA TRP A 78 -5.15 18.91 16.12
C TRP A 78 -4.84 17.82 15.12
N ILE A 79 -3.72 17.96 14.42
CA ILE A 79 -3.33 17.07 13.33
C ILE A 79 -2.11 16.25 13.76
N LEU A 80 -2.30 14.95 13.88
CA LEU A 80 -1.29 13.96 14.23
C LEU A 80 -0.78 13.30 12.96
N SER A 81 0.45 13.60 12.54
CA SER A 81 0.97 13.13 11.26
C SER A 81 2.09 12.14 11.37
N GLU A 82 1.98 11.05 10.60
CA GLU A 82 3.08 10.13 10.29
C GLU A 82 3.85 10.53 9.01
N ARG A 83 3.42 11.60 8.33
CA ARG A 83 4.08 12.17 7.15
C ARG A 83 4.66 13.55 7.44
N GLU A 84 5.80 13.84 6.82
CA GLU A 84 6.28 15.22 6.75
C GLU A 84 5.29 16.10 5.98
N PHE A 85 5.25 17.40 6.30
CA PHE A 85 4.50 18.37 5.51
C PHE A 85 5.47 19.18 4.66
N GLU A 86 5.10 19.47 3.41
CA GLU A 86 5.78 20.50 2.64
C GLU A 86 5.67 21.86 3.35
N GLU A 87 6.72 22.68 3.29
CA GLU A 87 6.74 23.98 3.98
C GLU A 87 5.58 24.90 3.60
N ARG A 88 5.17 24.89 2.33
CA ARG A 88 4.00 25.65 1.87
C ARG A 88 2.69 25.10 2.44
N ALA A 89 2.57 23.78 2.56
CA ALA A 89 1.39 23.15 3.18
C ALA A 89 1.30 23.53 4.67
N LYS A 90 2.42 23.50 5.40
CA LYS A 90 2.49 23.97 6.80
C LYS A 90 2.02 25.42 6.91
N GLN A 91 2.56 26.31 6.08
CA GLN A 91 2.19 27.74 6.10
C GLN A 91 0.69 27.98 5.88
N ILE A 92 0.09 27.24 4.96
CA ILE A 92 -1.34 27.35 4.64
C ILE A 92 -2.20 26.87 5.81
N LEU A 93 -1.83 25.76 6.45
CA LEU A 93 -2.52 25.23 7.63
C LEU A 93 -2.39 26.16 8.83
N SER A 94 -1.18 26.64 9.14
CA SER A 94 -0.94 27.49 10.32
C SER A 94 -1.50 28.90 10.21
N SER A 95 -1.83 29.39 9.01
CA SER A 95 -2.26 30.78 8.80
C SER A 95 -3.76 31.01 8.90
N LYS A 96 -4.59 29.98 8.66
CA LYS A 96 -6.05 30.14 8.47
C LYS A 96 -6.90 29.68 9.65
N MET A 97 -6.38 28.81 10.51
CA MET A 97 -7.15 28.18 11.60
C MET A 97 -6.29 28.00 12.85
N LYS A 98 -6.93 27.79 14.01
CA LYS A 98 -6.24 27.33 15.23
C LYS A 98 -5.89 25.85 15.06
N ILE A 99 -4.75 25.56 14.43
CA ILE A 99 -4.28 24.20 14.16
C ILE A 99 -2.99 23.92 14.94
N GLU A 100 -3.04 22.90 15.80
CA GLU A 100 -1.84 22.29 16.38
C GLU A 100 -1.37 21.16 15.44
N LEU A 101 -0.10 21.19 15.05
CA LEU A 101 0.47 20.24 14.08
C LEU A 101 1.57 19.40 14.74
N TRP A 102 1.33 18.09 14.85
CA TRP A 102 2.36 17.15 15.26
C TRP A 102 3.02 16.52 14.05
N SER A 103 4.31 16.80 13.90
CA SER A 103 5.15 16.18 12.89
C SER A 103 5.41 14.70 13.22
N PRO A 104 5.92 13.92 12.24
CA PRO A 104 6.31 12.53 12.47
C PRO A 104 7.29 12.38 13.65
N GLU A 105 8.20 13.33 13.87
CA GLU A 105 9.14 13.26 14.99
C GLU A 105 8.44 13.45 16.34
N VAL A 106 7.50 14.40 16.43
CA VAL A 106 6.74 14.64 17.67
C VAL A 106 5.87 13.43 18.00
N LEU A 107 5.15 12.92 17.01
CA LEU A 107 4.30 11.75 17.15
C LEU A 107 5.11 10.49 17.52
N SER A 108 6.22 10.25 16.82
CA SER A 108 7.08 9.09 17.07
C SER A 108 7.73 9.14 18.45
N ARG A 109 8.21 10.31 18.87
CA ARG A 109 8.77 10.50 20.21
C ARG A 109 7.71 10.25 21.27
N TRP A 110 6.50 10.76 21.08
CA TRP A 110 5.40 10.54 22.01
C TRP A 110 5.04 9.05 22.14
N ILE A 111 4.91 8.32 21.03
CA ILE A 111 4.68 6.87 21.03
C ILE A 111 5.83 6.14 21.74
N GLY A 112 7.09 6.52 21.45
CA GLY A 112 8.27 5.94 22.08
C GLY A 112 8.32 6.17 23.60
N GLU A 113 7.96 7.36 24.07
CA GLU A 113 7.86 7.66 25.50
C GLU A 113 6.79 6.82 26.19
N ALA A 114 5.63 6.62 25.56
CA ALA A 114 4.57 5.76 26.08
C ALA A 114 5.00 4.29 26.19
N VAL A 115 5.79 3.81 25.22
CA VAL A 115 6.43 2.49 25.28
C VAL A 115 7.38 2.38 26.47
N LEU A 116 8.24 3.38 26.67
CA LEU A 116 9.25 3.38 27.73
C LEU A 116 8.62 3.48 29.14
N ARG A 117 7.49 4.18 29.28
CA ARG A 117 6.73 4.26 30.55
C ARG A 117 5.98 2.97 30.88
N GLY A 118 5.82 2.08 29.91
CA GLY A 118 5.02 0.87 30.04
C GLY A 118 3.52 1.09 29.82
N ASP A 119 3.12 2.30 29.41
CA ASP A 119 1.73 2.63 29.04
C ASP A 119 1.34 1.91 27.73
N LEU A 120 2.31 1.73 26.84
CA LEU A 120 2.19 0.94 25.62
C LEU A 120 3.11 -0.28 25.68
N VAL A 121 2.55 -1.48 25.50
CA VAL A 121 3.38 -2.67 25.29
C VAL A 121 3.81 -2.69 23.83
N ALA A 122 5.06 -2.31 23.55
CA ALA A 122 5.65 -2.53 22.24
C ALA A 122 5.84 -4.02 22.00
N GLN A 123 4.85 -4.64 21.36
CA GLN A 123 5.02 -5.97 20.80
C GLN A 123 5.81 -5.79 19.51
N ILE A 124 7.06 -6.25 19.51
CA ILE A 124 7.66 -6.70 18.25
C ILE A 124 6.69 -7.78 17.77
N PRO A 125 6.06 -7.63 16.61
CA PRO A 125 5.19 -8.67 16.13
C PRO A 125 6.04 -9.94 15.97
N ASN A 126 5.95 -10.85 16.94
CA ASN A 126 6.36 -12.25 16.80
C ASN A 126 5.47 -12.98 15.77
N GLN A 127 4.51 -12.26 15.23
CA GLN A 127 3.91 -12.51 13.95
C GLN A 127 4.87 -11.99 12.87
N ILE A 128 5.59 -12.91 12.20
CA ILE A 128 5.58 -12.90 10.73
C ILE A 128 4.15 -12.50 10.38
N PRO A 129 3.91 -11.32 9.76
CA PRO A 129 2.61 -10.70 9.76
C PRO A 129 1.57 -11.77 9.50
N SER A 130 0.79 -12.09 10.54
CA SER A 130 -0.45 -12.79 10.33
C SER A 130 -1.22 -11.75 9.56
N ALA A 131 -1.10 -11.82 8.23
CA ALA A 131 -2.12 -11.34 7.36
C ALA A 131 -3.40 -11.80 8.06
N LYS A 132 -4.21 -10.86 8.52
CA LYS A 132 -5.63 -11.10 8.35
C LYS A 132 -5.69 -11.42 6.87
N GLU A 133 -5.78 -12.71 6.59
CA GLU A 133 -6.30 -13.22 5.36
C GLU A 133 -7.56 -12.38 5.16
N ILE A 134 -7.44 -11.31 4.38
CA ILE A 134 -8.36 -11.15 3.28
C ILE A 134 -8.34 -12.54 2.72
N GLN A 135 -9.40 -13.30 3.01
CA GLN A 135 -9.65 -14.60 2.42
C GLN A 135 -9.83 -14.32 0.93
N ASP A 136 -8.72 -14.02 0.26
CA ASP A 136 -8.53 -14.42 -1.08
C ASP A 136 -8.50 -15.94 -0.94
N ARG A 137 -9.67 -16.54 -1.19
CA ARG A 137 -9.78 -17.97 -1.47
C ARG A 137 -9.08 -18.24 -2.81
N GLY A 138 -7.84 -17.81 -2.93
CA GLY A 138 -6.92 -18.18 -3.98
C GLY A 138 -6.20 -19.45 -3.54
N PRO A 139 -5.93 -20.39 -4.45
CA PRO A 139 -5.24 -21.62 -4.11
C PRO A 139 -3.92 -21.30 -3.42
N ASN A 140 -3.62 -22.08 -2.38
CA ASN A 140 -2.41 -22.02 -1.57
C ASN A 140 -1.19 -22.41 -2.45
N TYR A 141 -0.76 -21.52 -3.34
CA TYR A 141 0.42 -21.73 -4.17
C TYR A 141 1.65 -21.56 -3.27
N ARG A 142 2.36 -22.66 -3.05
CA ARG A 142 3.65 -22.69 -2.34
C ARG A 142 4.54 -21.55 -2.87
N LYS A 143 5.09 -20.74 -1.96
CA LYS A 143 6.02 -19.62 -2.22
C LYS A 143 7.31 -19.98 -2.97
N GLU A 144 7.46 -21.20 -3.44
CA GLU A 144 8.69 -21.68 -4.08
C GLU A 144 8.55 -21.54 -5.60
N LYS A 145 9.24 -20.52 -6.14
CA LYS A 145 9.40 -20.12 -7.55
C LYS A 145 8.33 -19.21 -8.17
N MET A 146 7.93 -18.15 -7.48
CA MET A 146 7.35 -17.00 -8.19
C MET A 146 8.47 -16.22 -8.88
N VAL A 147 8.32 -15.97 -10.17
CA VAL A 147 9.25 -15.18 -10.99
C VAL A 147 8.47 -14.04 -11.62
N ILE A 148 9.09 -12.86 -11.73
CA ILE A 148 8.49 -11.71 -12.38
C ILE A 148 9.25 -11.47 -13.68
N LEU A 149 8.53 -11.29 -14.78
CA LEU A 149 9.10 -11.00 -16.09
C LEU A 149 9.29 -9.50 -16.26
N SER A 150 10.36 -9.12 -16.96
CA SER A 150 10.59 -7.74 -17.37
C SER A 150 9.44 -7.23 -18.24
N PRO A 151 9.03 -5.96 -18.09
CA PRO A 151 7.99 -5.40 -18.92
C PRO A 151 8.44 -5.40 -20.39
N ILE A 152 7.56 -5.85 -21.27
CA ILE A 152 7.79 -5.87 -22.73
C ILE A 152 7.57 -4.46 -23.33
N ILE A 153 6.78 -3.63 -22.66
CA ILE A 153 6.36 -2.31 -23.14
C ILE A 153 6.94 -1.23 -22.24
N ASN A 154 7.62 -0.25 -22.84
CA ASN A 154 7.92 1.03 -22.21
C ASN A 154 6.69 1.94 -22.33
N LEU A 155 6.00 2.17 -21.21
CA LEU A 155 4.75 2.94 -21.19
C LEU A 155 4.95 4.38 -21.68
N ASP A 156 6.07 5.02 -21.32
CA ASP A 156 6.34 6.40 -21.69
C ASP A 156 6.48 6.55 -23.22
N GLU A 157 7.25 5.66 -23.85
CA GLU A 157 7.41 5.62 -25.31
C GLU A 157 6.07 5.34 -26.00
N TRP A 158 5.29 4.39 -25.48
CA TRP A 158 3.99 4.02 -26.03
C TRP A 158 2.99 5.20 -25.97
N CYS A 159 2.98 5.94 -24.85
CA CYS A 159 2.15 7.12 -24.65
C CYS A 159 2.52 8.24 -25.63
N ILE A 160 3.81 8.55 -25.79
CA ILE A 160 4.31 9.56 -26.74
C ILE A 160 3.87 9.24 -28.18
N GLN A 161 4.03 7.99 -28.62
CA GLN A 161 3.65 7.56 -29.97
C GLN A 161 2.14 7.71 -30.26
N ARG A 162 1.31 7.68 -29.22
CA ARG A 162 -0.15 7.83 -29.33
C ARG A 162 -0.63 9.27 -29.11
N GLY A 163 0.29 10.21 -28.89
CA GLY A 163 -0.05 11.60 -28.58
C GLY A 163 -0.77 11.75 -27.24
N ILE A 164 -0.56 10.81 -26.32
CA ILE A 164 -1.10 10.85 -24.96
C ILE A 164 0.04 11.25 -24.04
N GLU A 165 -0.06 12.44 -23.46
CA GLU A 165 0.92 12.93 -22.47
C GLU A 165 0.29 12.89 -21.08
N TYR A 166 1.11 12.70 -20.04
CA TYR A 166 0.71 12.75 -18.61
C TYR A 166 -0.30 11.68 -18.17
N VAL A 167 -0.07 10.41 -18.52
CA VAL A 167 -0.89 9.28 -18.02
C VAL A 167 -0.49 8.92 -16.59
N ASP A 168 -1.39 9.13 -15.62
CA ASP A 168 -1.27 8.56 -14.28
C ASP A 168 -1.62 7.06 -14.30
N ALA A 169 -0.60 6.22 -14.55
CA ALA A 169 -0.74 4.77 -14.62
C ALA A 169 -0.16 4.09 -13.38
N LYS A 170 -0.91 3.11 -12.83
CA LYS A 170 -0.46 2.27 -11.73
C LYS A 170 -0.02 0.91 -12.25
N PRO A 171 1.25 0.49 -12.01
CA PRO A 171 1.72 -0.81 -12.47
C PRO A 171 1.04 -1.93 -11.68
N ILE A 172 0.75 -3.02 -12.40
CA ILE A 172 0.14 -4.24 -11.89
C ILE A 172 0.93 -5.45 -12.38
N LEU A 173 0.82 -6.56 -11.65
CA LEU A 173 1.32 -7.86 -12.09
C LEU A 173 0.16 -8.68 -12.66
N LEU A 174 0.42 -9.34 -13.78
CA LEU A 174 -0.50 -10.27 -14.41
C LEU A 174 0.01 -11.69 -14.19
N GLN A 175 -0.86 -12.57 -13.67
CA GLN A 175 -0.50 -13.95 -13.43
C GLN A 175 -0.34 -14.70 -14.76
N SER A 176 0.73 -15.48 -14.87
CA SER A 176 1.04 -16.37 -15.99
C SER A 176 1.69 -17.65 -15.45
N ARG A 177 1.84 -18.69 -16.28
CA ARG A 177 2.47 -19.96 -15.92
C ARG A 177 3.71 -20.20 -16.77
N ILE A 178 4.78 -20.65 -16.12
CA ILE A 178 5.96 -21.17 -16.82
C ILE A 178 5.96 -22.68 -16.63
N TRP A 179 5.88 -23.40 -17.74
CA TRP A 179 5.97 -24.84 -17.81
C TRP A 179 7.42 -25.25 -18.05
N GLU A 180 7.93 -26.19 -17.26
CA GLU A 180 9.21 -26.84 -17.49
C GLU A 180 8.93 -28.21 -18.11
N ILE A 181 9.33 -28.38 -19.37
CA ILE A 181 9.07 -29.58 -20.15
C ILE A 181 10.39 -30.33 -20.30
N ASN A 182 10.39 -31.58 -19.83
CA ASN A 182 11.55 -32.46 -19.91
C ASN A 182 11.25 -33.61 -20.86
N GLY A 183 12.10 -33.80 -21.86
CA GLY A 183 11.98 -34.84 -22.87
C GLY A 183 13.26 -35.67 -22.98
N ALA A 184 13.16 -36.85 -23.59
CA ALA A 184 14.32 -37.63 -23.93
C ALA A 184 14.17 -38.25 -25.32
N LEU A 185 15.22 -38.14 -26.13
CA LEU A 185 15.37 -38.79 -27.43
C LEU A 185 16.10 -40.11 -27.21
N VAL A 186 15.53 -41.21 -27.69
CA VAL A 186 16.14 -42.53 -27.60
C VAL A 186 16.50 -42.99 -29.01
N SER A 187 17.78 -43.23 -29.25
CA SER A 187 18.25 -43.75 -30.53
C SER A 187 17.82 -45.23 -30.70
N PRO A 188 17.81 -45.75 -31.94
CA PRO A 188 17.57 -47.17 -32.19
C PRO A 188 18.56 -48.09 -31.44
N ASP A 189 19.76 -47.59 -31.15
CA ASP A 189 20.82 -48.30 -30.41
C ASP A 189 20.66 -48.19 -28.88
N GLY A 190 19.59 -47.54 -28.41
CA GLY A 190 19.27 -47.38 -26.98
C GLY A 190 19.99 -46.22 -26.29
N VAL A 191 20.68 -45.35 -27.05
CA VAL A 191 21.32 -44.16 -26.48
C VAL A 191 20.25 -43.12 -26.18
N ARG A 192 20.23 -42.62 -24.94
CA ARG A 192 19.26 -41.63 -24.46
C ARG A 192 19.91 -40.25 -24.35
N GLU A 193 19.30 -39.26 -24.99
CA GLU A 193 19.64 -37.85 -24.88
C GLU A 193 18.49 -37.12 -24.18
N GLU A 194 18.77 -36.39 -23.10
CA GLU A 194 17.75 -35.63 -22.36
C GLU A 194 17.76 -34.16 -22.76
N GLY A 195 16.58 -33.54 -22.83
CA GLY A 195 16.40 -32.13 -23.11
C GLY A 195 15.38 -31.51 -22.16
N SER A 196 15.58 -30.24 -21.83
CA SER A 196 14.66 -29.45 -21.01
C SER A 196 14.38 -28.12 -21.69
N TRP A 197 13.12 -27.71 -21.73
CA TRP A 197 12.67 -26.45 -22.33
C TRP A 197 11.66 -25.79 -21.41
N ARG A 198 11.56 -24.47 -21.45
CA ARG A 198 10.56 -23.73 -20.69
C ARG A 198 9.62 -22.98 -21.61
N VAL A 199 8.34 -23.00 -21.28
CA VAL A 199 7.28 -22.35 -22.06
C VAL A 199 6.45 -21.46 -21.14
N LEU A 200 6.29 -20.20 -21.52
CA LEU A 200 5.39 -19.25 -20.89
C LEU A 200 4.00 -19.39 -21.50
N GLU A 201 3.01 -19.65 -20.65
CA GLU A 201 1.60 -19.59 -20.98
C GLU A 201 1.02 -18.25 -20.52
N ASP A 202 0.65 -17.41 -21.49
CA ASP A 202 0.00 -16.12 -21.26
C ASP A 202 -1.52 -16.24 -21.44
N PRO A 203 -2.31 -16.29 -20.33
CA PRO A 203 -3.77 -16.37 -20.39
C PRO A 203 -4.44 -15.05 -20.81
N TRP A 204 -3.71 -13.94 -20.87
CA TRP A 204 -4.22 -12.62 -21.24
C TRP A 204 -4.15 -12.41 -22.75
N ALA A 205 -3.12 -12.95 -23.39
CA ALA A 205 -2.95 -12.96 -24.84
C ALA A 205 -3.38 -14.27 -25.51
N ASN A 206 -3.72 -15.30 -24.72
CA ASN A 206 -4.00 -16.66 -25.20
C ASN A 206 -2.85 -17.20 -26.07
N ARG A 207 -1.62 -17.13 -25.55
CA ARG A 207 -0.40 -17.45 -26.28
C ARG A 207 0.55 -18.32 -25.47
N LEU A 208 1.27 -19.20 -26.17
CA LEU A 208 2.41 -19.96 -25.66
C LEU A 208 3.69 -19.47 -26.33
N GLU A 209 4.72 -19.19 -25.52
CA GLU A 209 6.01 -18.70 -26.00
C GLU A 209 7.15 -19.39 -25.27
N THR A 210 8.31 -19.56 -25.93
CA THR A 210 9.51 -20.06 -25.26
C THR A 210 10.00 -19.06 -24.22
N HIS A 211 10.34 -19.53 -23.03
CA HIS A 211 10.79 -18.70 -21.92
C HIS A 211 12.26 -18.96 -21.56
N GLU A 212 13.05 -17.88 -21.58
CA GLU A 212 14.44 -17.88 -21.17
C GLU A 212 14.65 -17.09 -19.87
N SER A 213 15.60 -17.51 -19.04
CA SER A 213 15.78 -16.94 -17.68
C SER A 213 16.21 -15.49 -17.65
N GLU A 214 16.82 -14.99 -18.72
CA GLU A 214 17.26 -13.60 -18.85
C GLU A 214 16.08 -12.63 -18.90
N GLN A 215 14.86 -13.11 -19.16
CA GLN A 215 13.64 -12.31 -19.16
C GLN A 215 13.17 -11.96 -17.73
N ASN A 216 13.75 -12.58 -16.71
CA ASN A 216 13.34 -12.43 -15.32
C ASN A 216 13.89 -11.14 -14.70
N LEU A 217 13.03 -10.39 -14.01
CA LEU A 217 13.42 -9.27 -13.18
C LEU A 217 14.19 -9.78 -11.94
N PRO A 218 15.39 -9.23 -11.66
CA PRO A 218 16.20 -9.67 -10.52
C PRO A 218 15.60 -9.26 -9.16
N ASN A 219 14.82 -8.18 -9.14
CA ASN A 219 14.16 -7.66 -7.95
C ASN A 219 12.64 -7.72 -8.13
N ILE A 220 11.96 -8.30 -7.15
CA ILE A 220 10.50 -8.51 -7.17
C ILE A 220 9.83 -7.27 -6.59
N PRO A 221 9.17 -6.42 -7.40
CA PRO A 221 8.45 -5.27 -6.87
C PRO A 221 7.18 -5.71 -6.13
N ASN A 222 6.81 -4.98 -5.08
CA ASN A 222 5.57 -5.21 -4.34
C ASN A 222 4.39 -4.51 -5.03
N LEU A 223 3.82 -5.17 -6.04
CA LEU A 223 2.73 -4.67 -6.87
C LEU A 223 1.47 -5.51 -6.70
N ARG A 224 0.32 -4.92 -7.03
CA ARG A 224 -0.96 -5.63 -7.07
C ARG A 224 -0.92 -6.73 -8.13
N LEU A 225 -1.20 -7.97 -7.73
CA LEU A 225 -1.36 -9.12 -8.62
C LEU A 225 -2.81 -9.24 -9.09
N ILE A 226 -3.00 -9.49 -10.38
CA ILE A 226 -4.27 -9.92 -10.96
C ILE A 226 -4.11 -11.36 -11.42
N ASN A 227 -4.95 -12.24 -10.85
CA ASN A 227 -5.00 -13.64 -11.20
C ASN A 227 -5.82 -13.85 -12.49
N ALA A 228 -5.37 -14.77 -13.33
CA ALA A 228 -6.16 -15.18 -14.48
C ALA A 228 -7.30 -16.09 -14.04
N LYS A 229 -8.41 -16.08 -14.78
CA LYS A 229 -9.56 -16.94 -14.50
C LYS A 229 -9.26 -18.38 -14.90
N ASP A 230 -9.88 -19.34 -14.21
CA ASP A 230 -9.64 -20.77 -14.45
C ASP A 230 -9.90 -21.21 -15.90
N ASN A 231 -10.83 -20.55 -16.59
CA ASN A 231 -11.19 -20.82 -17.98
C ASN A 231 -10.27 -20.16 -19.02
N GLN A 232 -9.25 -19.40 -18.61
CA GLN A 232 -8.27 -18.78 -19.50
C GLN A 232 -6.99 -19.60 -19.63
N TRP A 233 -6.82 -20.60 -18.77
CA TRP A 233 -5.71 -21.53 -18.87
C TRP A 233 -6.01 -22.59 -19.92
N LEU A 234 -4.96 -23.01 -20.61
CA LEU A 234 -4.97 -24.17 -21.48
C LEU A 234 -5.25 -25.42 -20.64
N SER A 235 -6.07 -26.29 -21.22
CA SER A 235 -6.37 -27.59 -20.65
C SER A 235 -5.30 -28.62 -21.06
N ASP A 236 -5.25 -29.74 -20.36
CA ASP A 236 -4.39 -30.87 -20.73
C ASP A 236 -4.65 -31.37 -22.17
N ASP A 237 -5.87 -31.18 -22.69
CA ASP A 237 -6.22 -31.55 -24.06
C ASP A 237 -5.61 -30.58 -25.10
N ASP A 238 -5.37 -29.32 -24.73
CA ASP A 238 -4.71 -28.34 -25.59
C ASP A 238 -3.19 -28.55 -25.67
N LEU A 239 -2.63 -29.30 -24.70
CA LEU A 239 -1.19 -29.58 -24.57
C LEU A 239 -0.79 -30.95 -25.15
N ARG A 240 -1.75 -31.79 -25.55
CA ARG A 240 -1.51 -33.09 -26.18
C ARG A 240 -1.55 -32.96 -27.71
N VAL A 241 -0.40 -33.17 -28.34
CA VAL A 241 -0.27 -33.42 -29.79
C VAL A 241 -0.08 -34.90 -30.03
#